data_AF-A0AAU1FIB9-F1
#
_entry.id   AF-A0AAU1FIB9-F1
#
_cell.length_a   1.000
_cell.length_b   1.000
_cell.length_c   1.000
_cell.angle_alpha   90.00
_cell.angle_beta   90.00
_cell.angle_gamma   90.00
#
_symmetry.space_group_name_H-M   'P 1'
#
loop_
_entity.id
_entity.type
_entity.pdbx_description
1 polymer ?
#
loop_
_entity_poly.entity_id
_entity_poly.type
_entity_poly.pdbx_seq_one_letter_code
_entity_poly.pdbx_strand_id
1 'polypeptide(L)'
;MKAFRLDELEAERAANDGAYLQFLRERNMSVGLYALDAGELDSQKPHQQDEVYFVVSGRASITVGLETTQVARGSVVYVPAGVAHKFHHITEDLRVLVVFSPPES
;
A
#
# COMPACT_ATOMS: atom_id res chain seq x y z
N MET A 1 -12.18 -12.43 16.73
CA MET A 1 -12.44 -11.41 15.69
C MET A 1 -11.43 -10.29 15.89
N LYS A 2 -10.82 -9.79 14.82
CA LYS A 2 -10.00 -8.58 14.84
C LYS A 2 -10.73 -7.53 14.00
N ALA A 3 -10.90 -6.33 14.52
CA ALA A 3 -11.52 -5.22 13.83
C ALA A 3 -10.62 -4.01 14.00
N PHE A 4 -10.44 -3.26 12.92
CA PHE A 4 -9.54 -2.12 12.87
C PHE A 4 -10.29 -0.93 12.31
N ARG A 5 -9.98 0.26 12.81
CA ARG A 5 -10.45 1.51 12.22
C ARG A 5 -9.28 2.24 11.59
N LEU A 6 -9.52 2.82 10.42
CA LEU A 6 -8.48 3.49 9.66
C LEU A 6 -7.88 4.70 10.39
N ASP A 7 -8.69 5.45 11.13
CA ASP A 7 -8.25 6.60 11.92
C ASP A 7 -7.27 6.19 13.03
N GLU A 8 -7.52 5.07 13.69
CA GLU A 8 -6.62 4.49 14.70
C GLU A 8 -5.31 4.01 14.07
N LEU A 9 -5.39 3.29 12.94
CA LEU A 9 -4.21 2.80 12.22
C LEU A 9 -3.33 3.94 11.69
N GLU A 10 -3.93 5.02 11.19
CA GLU A 10 -3.18 6.18 10.72
C GLU A 10 -2.47 6.90 11.87
N ALA A 11 -3.13 7.03 13.03
CA ALA A 11 -2.51 7.59 14.23
C ALA A 11 -1.34 6.73 14.72
N GLU A 12 -1.50 5.39 14.73
CA GLU A 12 -0.44 4.46 15.09
C GLU A 12 0.74 4.53 14.11
N ARG A 13 0.47 4.54 12.81
CA ARG A 13 1.50 4.68 11.77
C ARG A 13 2.28 5.98 11.94
N ALA A 14 1.58 7.10 12.09
CA ALA A 14 2.18 8.41 12.29
C ALA A 14 3.04 8.48 13.55
N ALA A 15 2.63 7.82 14.65
CA ALA A 15 3.41 7.77 15.89
C ALA A 15 4.72 6.96 15.77
N ASN A 16 4.85 6.12 14.75
CA ASN A 16 6.03 5.28 14.51
C ASN A 16 6.90 5.79 13.34
N ASP A 17 6.63 7.00 12.82
CA ASP A 17 7.38 7.66 11.72
C ASP A 17 7.61 6.75 10.49
N GLY A 18 6.73 5.79 10.25
CA GLY A 18 6.83 4.82 9.17
C GLY A 18 5.90 5.13 8.02
N ALA A 19 6.39 5.04 6.78
CA ALA A 19 5.52 5.04 5.61
C ALA A 19 4.59 3.82 5.61
N TYR A 20 4.97 2.71 6.25
CA TYR A 20 4.21 1.45 6.30
C TYR A 20 3.95 0.98 7.74
N LEU A 21 2.70 0.58 8.01
CA LEU A 21 2.29 -0.09 9.25
C LEU A 21 1.65 -1.45 8.93
N GLN A 22 2.31 -2.56 9.24
CA GLN A 22 1.71 -3.90 9.18
C GLN A 22 0.88 -4.17 10.44
N PHE A 23 -0.44 -4.01 10.36
CA PHE A 23 -1.34 -4.15 11.51
C PHE A 23 -2.00 -5.54 11.63
N LEU A 24 -1.89 -6.39 10.61
CA LEU A 24 -2.36 -7.77 10.66
C LEU A 24 -1.34 -8.71 10.03
N ARG A 25 -1.04 -9.82 10.71
CA ARG A 25 -0.29 -10.94 10.18
C ARG A 25 -0.96 -12.24 10.60
N GLU A 26 -1.24 -13.10 9.63
CA GLU A 26 -1.85 -14.41 9.80
C GLU A 26 -1.12 -15.44 8.93
N ARG A 27 -1.53 -16.72 8.99
CA ARG A 27 -0.85 -17.81 8.27
C ARG A 27 -0.71 -17.59 6.76
N ASN A 28 -1.75 -17.04 6.12
CA ASN A 28 -1.84 -16.97 4.66
C ASN A 28 -1.74 -15.55 4.10
N MET A 29 -1.81 -14.53 4.95
CA MET A 29 -1.74 -13.14 4.51
C MET A 29 -1.28 -12.21 5.63
N SER A 30 -0.82 -11.04 5.22
CA SER A 30 -0.67 -9.88 6.09
C SER A 30 -1.40 -8.69 5.47
N VAL A 31 -1.65 -7.70 6.31
CA VAL A 31 -2.28 -6.45 5.91
C VAL A 31 -1.54 -5.30 6.55
N GLY A 32 -1.31 -4.25 5.77
CA GLY A 32 -0.74 -3.01 6.25
C GLY A 32 -1.39 -1.77 5.67
N LEU A 33 -1.07 -0.63 6.28
CA LEU A 33 -1.43 0.70 5.82
C LEU A 33 -0.15 1.38 5.31
N TYR A 34 -0.13 1.72 4.03
CA TYR A 34 0.95 2.45 3.39
C TYR A 34 0.56 3.89 3.13
N ALA A 35 1.48 4.80 3.42
CA ALA A 35 1.32 6.23 3.35
C ALA A 35 2.47 6.84 2.55
N LEU A 36 2.10 7.62 1.54
CA LEU A 36 3.03 8.40 0.74
C LEU A 36 2.48 9.81 0.62
N ASP A 37 3.26 10.80 1.04
CA ASP A 37 2.82 12.18 0.99
C ASP A 37 2.99 12.76 -0.42
N ALA A 38 2.28 13.85 -0.72
CA ALA A 38 2.36 14.48 -2.02
C ALA A 38 3.81 14.86 -2.38
N GLY A 39 4.28 14.42 -3.56
CA GLY A 39 5.65 14.61 -4.02
C GLY A 39 6.69 13.63 -3.45
N GLU A 40 6.30 12.72 -2.55
CA GLU A 40 7.21 11.71 -2.01
C GLU A 40 7.63 10.68 -3.08
N LEU A 41 8.86 10.18 -2.93
CA LEU A 41 9.34 9.05 -3.72
C LEU A 41 8.99 7.75 -3.02
N ASP A 42 8.14 6.96 -3.64
CA ASP A 42 7.95 5.57 -3.26
C ASP A 42 9.30 4.82 -3.29
N SER A 43 9.68 4.17 -2.20
CA SER A 43 10.96 3.47 -2.06
C SER A 43 10.82 1.94 -2.15
N GLN A 44 9.61 1.44 -2.41
CA GLN A 44 9.34 0.02 -2.47
C GLN A 44 10.13 -0.68 -3.59
N LYS A 45 10.36 -1.96 -3.38
CA LYS A 45 11.09 -2.84 -4.29
C LYS A 45 10.21 -4.03 -4.64
N PRO A 46 10.45 -4.68 -5.80
CA PRO A 46 9.80 -5.95 -6.09
C PRO A 46 10.00 -6.94 -4.93
N HIS A 47 8.94 -7.65 -4.57
CA HIS A 47 8.91 -8.61 -3.48
C HIS A 47 8.32 -9.94 -3.95
N GLN A 48 8.39 -10.97 -3.12
CA GLN A 48 8.07 -12.36 -3.51
C GLN A 48 6.60 -12.72 -3.25
N GLN A 49 5.79 -11.75 -2.86
CA GLN A 49 4.39 -11.92 -2.49
C GLN A 49 3.51 -11.39 -3.61
N ASP A 50 2.36 -12.04 -3.81
CA ASP A 50 1.27 -11.36 -4.51
C ASP A 50 0.74 -10.25 -3.60
N GLU A 51 0.35 -9.13 -4.19
CA GLU A 51 -0.08 -7.95 -3.46
C GLU A 51 -1.36 -7.35 -4.04
N VAL A 52 -2.25 -6.92 -3.16
CA VAL A 52 -3.43 -6.13 -3.50
C VAL A 52 -3.37 -4.79 -2.79
N TYR A 53 -3.46 -3.72 -3.55
CA TYR A 53 -3.68 -2.38 -3.06
C TYR A 53 -5.16 -2.02 -3.11
N PHE A 54 -5.65 -1.36 -2.06
CA PHE A 54 -6.89 -0.60 -2.08
C PHE A 54 -6.62 0.84 -1.67
N VAL A 55 -6.85 1.78 -2.58
CA VAL A 55 -6.60 3.21 -2.32
C VAL A 55 -7.76 3.78 -1.52
N VAL A 56 -7.45 4.18 -0.29
CA VAL A 56 -8.43 4.70 0.67
C VAL A 56 -8.64 6.20 0.50
N SER A 57 -7.55 6.93 0.20
CA SER A 57 -7.54 8.37 -0.10
C SER A 57 -6.33 8.75 -0.95
N GLY A 58 -6.38 9.96 -1.53
CA GLY A 58 -5.32 10.54 -2.34
C GLY A 58 -5.42 10.20 -3.82
N ARG A 59 -4.41 10.65 -4.57
CA ARG A 59 -4.28 10.46 -6.02
C ARG A 59 -2.82 10.27 -6.42
N ALA A 60 -2.59 9.26 -7.24
CA ALA A 60 -1.29 8.95 -7.80
C ALA A 60 -1.44 8.29 -9.17
N SER A 61 -0.32 8.02 -9.82
CA SER A 61 -0.22 6.96 -10.82
C SER A 61 0.50 5.77 -10.21
N ILE A 62 0.18 4.57 -10.67
CA ILE A 62 0.94 3.36 -10.37
C ILE A 62 1.39 2.73 -11.68
N THR A 63 2.64 2.29 -11.72
CA THR A 63 3.12 1.40 -12.77
C THR A 63 3.30 0.01 -12.19
N VAL A 64 2.78 -1.01 -12.89
CA VAL A 64 2.97 -2.43 -12.58
C VAL A 64 3.51 -3.11 -13.83
N GLY A 65 4.75 -3.57 -13.77
CA GLY A 65 5.49 -4.03 -14.95
C GLY A 65 5.67 -2.90 -15.96
N LEU A 66 4.93 -2.97 -17.06
CA LEU A 66 4.96 -1.99 -18.16
C LEU A 66 3.67 -1.16 -18.26
N GLU A 67 2.67 -1.47 -17.42
CA GLU A 67 1.37 -0.83 -17.48
C GLU A 67 1.27 0.26 -16.42
N THR A 68 0.82 1.44 -16.83
CA THR A 68 0.60 2.58 -15.93
C THR A 68 -0.89 2.93 -15.91
N THR A 69 -1.43 3.16 -14.73
CA THR A 69 -2.78 3.69 -14.55
C THR A 69 -2.84 4.74 -13.46
N GLN A 70 -3.82 5.64 -13.55
CA GLN A 70 -4.13 6.59 -12.48
C GLN A 70 -4.98 5.90 -11.42
N VAL A 71 -4.71 6.22 -10.16
CA VAL A 71 -5.45 5.70 -9.01
C VAL A 71 -5.95 6.84 -8.14
N ALA A 72 -7.12 6.63 -7.56
CA ALA A 72 -7.75 7.53 -6.60
C ALA A 72 -8.52 6.70 -5.58
N ARG A 73 -9.17 7.36 -4.61
CA ARG A 73 -10.07 6.69 -3.65
C ARG A 73 -10.99 5.68 -4.35
N GLY A 74 -10.96 4.44 -3.89
CA GLY A 74 -11.75 3.33 -4.41
C GLY A 74 -11.06 2.47 -5.47
N SER A 75 -9.90 2.88 -5.99
CA SER A 75 -9.09 2.05 -6.89
C SER A 75 -8.56 0.81 -6.18
N VAL A 76 -8.57 -0.32 -6.89
CA VAL A 76 -7.96 -1.60 -6.47
C VAL A 76 -6.92 -1.99 -7.51
N VAL A 77 -5.73 -2.41 -7.07
CA VAL A 77 -4.64 -2.82 -7.97
C VAL A 77 -4.09 -4.16 -7.49
N TYR A 78 -3.92 -5.08 -8.42
CA TYR A 78 -3.24 -6.35 -8.17
C TYR A 78 -1.83 -6.30 -8.75
N VAL A 79 -0.87 -6.79 -7.97
CA VAL A 79 0.54 -6.89 -8.35
C VAL A 79 0.97 -8.35 -8.16
N PRO A 80 1.36 -9.04 -9.24
CA PRO A 80 1.91 -10.38 -9.12
C PRO A 80 3.29 -10.38 -8.46
N ALA A 81 3.60 -11.46 -7.74
CA ALA A 81 4.91 -11.67 -7.13
C ALA A 81 6.07 -11.46 -8.12
N GLY A 82 7.10 -10.75 -7.67
CA GLY A 82 8.32 -10.45 -8.42
C GLY A 82 8.17 -9.37 -9.50
N VAL A 83 6.96 -8.87 -9.76
CA VAL A 83 6.74 -7.81 -10.75
C VAL A 83 7.14 -6.47 -10.16
N ALA A 84 7.95 -5.70 -10.89
CA ALA A 84 8.31 -4.34 -10.47
C ALA A 84 7.07 -3.43 -10.49
N HIS A 85 6.86 -2.70 -9.41
CA HIS A 85 5.71 -1.82 -9.25
C HIS A 85 6.07 -0.61 -8.39
N LYS A 86 5.45 0.54 -8.67
CA LYS A 86 5.76 1.79 -7.99
C LYS A 86 4.63 2.81 -8.10
N PHE A 87 4.29 3.47 -7.01
CA PHE A 87 3.50 4.69 -7.03
C PHE A 87 4.37 5.90 -7.41
N HIS A 88 3.85 6.77 -8.26
CA HIS A 88 4.55 7.97 -8.73
C HIS A 88 3.54 9.05 -9.15
N HIS A 89 4.02 10.27 -9.39
CA HIS A 89 3.15 11.44 -9.60
C HIS A 89 2.07 11.55 -8.51
N ILE A 90 2.50 11.44 -7.25
CA ILE A 90 1.62 11.51 -6.08
C ILE A 90 1.25 12.98 -5.88
N THR A 91 -0.02 13.30 -6.15
CA THR A 91 -0.52 14.69 -6.21
C THR A 91 -1.34 15.08 -4.98
N GLU A 92 -1.81 14.10 -4.23
CA GLU A 92 -2.49 14.24 -2.94
C GLU A 92 -1.96 13.12 -2.04
N ASP A 93 -1.89 13.37 -0.72
CA ASP A 93 -1.43 12.39 0.26
C ASP A 93 -2.18 11.06 0.09
N LEU A 94 -1.40 10.04 -0.26
CA LEU A 94 -1.91 8.73 -0.61
C LEU A 94 -1.96 7.87 0.64
N ARG A 95 -3.10 7.21 0.86
CA ARG A 95 -3.25 6.17 1.87
C ARG A 95 -3.80 4.92 1.21
N VAL A 96 -3.07 3.82 1.36
CA VAL A 96 -3.31 2.57 0.65
C VAL A 96 -3.34 1.44 1.66
N LEU A 97 -4.40 0.64 1.64
CA LEU A 97 -4.39 -0.67 2.29
C LEU A 97 -3.64 -1.65 1.40
N VAL A 98 -2.70 -2.37 1.99
CA VAL A 98 -1.85 -3.36 1.33
C VAL A 98 -2.18 -4.73 1.88
N VAL A 99 -2.41 -5.70 1.01
CA VAL A 99 -2.59 -7.11 1.39
C VAL A 99 -1.54 -7.94 0.68
N PHE A 100 -0.70 -8.65 1.42
CA PHE A 100 0.26 -9.61 0.87
C PHE A 100 -0.21 -11.05 1.06
N SER A 101 0.05 -11.90 0.07
CA SER A 101 -0.11 -13.36 0.17
C SER A 101 1.04 -14.09 -0.54
N PRO A 102 1.83 -14.95 0.16
CA PRO A 102 1.80 -15.18 1.61
C PRO A 102 2.19 -13.89 2.37
N PRO A 103 2.18 -13.89 3.73
CA PRO A 103 2.68 -12.74 4.46
C PRO A 103 4.12 -12.39 4.03
N GLU A 104 4.41 -11.10 3.90
CA GLU A 104 5.74 -10.55 3.66
C GLU A 104 6.71 -10.92 4.80
N SER A 105 8.01 -11.01 4.53
CA SER A 105 9.02 -11.46 5.51
C SER A 105 9.65 -10.30 6.25
#